data_AF-A0A9P9MZY6-F1
#
_entry.id   AF-A0A9P9MZY6-F1
#
_cell.length_a   1.000
_cell.length_b   1.000
_cell.length_c   1.000
_cell.angle_alpha   90.00
_cell.angle_beta   90.00
_cell.angle_gamma   90.00
#
_symmetry.space_group_name_H-M   'P 1'
#
loop_
_entity.id
_entity.type
_entity.pdbx_description
1 polymer ?
#
loop_
_entity_poly.entity_id
_entity_poly.type
_entity_poly.pdbx_seq_one_letter_code
_entity_poly.pdbx_strand_id
1 'polypeptide(L)' 'MSPTSPQILLLGGHGKIALHLTPLLLAKNYNITSVIRNPDHEKEILALGRGKPGMIETLVESLCSGFFYRLRQSHL' A
#
# COMPACT_ATOMS: atom_id res chain seq x y z
N MET A 1 15.50 -20.37 4.00
CA MET A 1 14.83 -19.08 4.25
C MET A 1 13.41 -19.35 4.71
N SER A 2 12.96 -18.72 5.79
CA SER A 2 11.51 -18.65 6.09
C SER A 2 10.82 -18.00 4.89
N PRO A 3 9.66 -18.50 4.44
CA PRO A 3 8.93 -17.85 3.34
C PRO A 3 8.63 -16.41 3.76
N THR A 4 9.13 -15.45 2.99
CA THR A 4 8.80 -14.04 3.19
C THR A 4 7.35 -13.83 2.79
N SER A 5 6.58 -13.13 3.63
CA SER A 5 5.23 -12.71 3.26
C SER A 5 5.26 -11.96 1.92
N PRO A 6 4.36 -12.26 0.97
CA PRO A 6 4.30 -11.55 -0.30
C PRO A 6 4.11 -10.05 -0.10
N GLN A 7 4.81 -9.25 -0.92
CA GLN A 7 4.76 -7.79 -0.91
C GLN A 7 3.92 -7.30 -2.09
N ILE A 8 2.95 -6.42 -1.84
CA ILE A 8 2.07 -5.87 -2.87
C ILE A 8 2.10 -4.35 -2.83
N LEU A 9 2.42 -3.75 -3.98
CA LEU A 9 2.20 -2.32 -4.22
C LEU A 9 0.81 -2.15 -4.87
N LEU A 10 -0.11 -1.49 -4.16
CA LEU A 10 -1.49 -1.31 -4.61
C LEU A 10 -1.73 0.13 -5.06
N LEU A 11 -1.88 0.35 -6.36
CA LEU A 11 -2.15 1.69 -6.91
C LEU A 11 -3.63 2.05 -6.80
N GLY A 12 -3.93 3.26 -6.35
CA GLY A 12 -5.31 3.72 -6.18
C GLY A 12 -5.96 3.12 -4.93
N GLY A 13 -5.25 3.16 -3.80
CA GLY A 13 -5.61 2.50 -2.54
C GLY A 13 -6.99 2.79 -1.95
N HIS A 14 -7.59 3.94 -2.31
CA HIS A 14 -8.97 4.31 -1.90
C HIS A 14 -10.03 3.99 -2.98
N GLY A 15 -9.63 3.36 -4.09
CA GLY A 15 -10.57 2.90 -5.10
C GLY A 15 -11.47 1.80 -4.54
N LYS A 16 -12.72 1.73 -5.01
CA LYS A 16 -13.71 0.74 -4.54
C LYS A 16 -13.16 -0.70 -4.51
N ILE A 17 -12.47 -1.12 -5.58
CA ILE A 17 -11.88 -2.46 -5.64
C ILE A 17 -10.72 -2.63 -4.66
N ALA A 18 -9.87 -1.60 -4.50
CA ALA A 18 -8.75 -1.64 -3.56
C ALA A 18 -9.22 -1.79 -2.11
N LEU A 19 -10.30 -1.08 -1.72
CA LEU A 19 -10.90 -1.17 -0.40
C LEU A 19 -11.46 -2.58 -0.10
N HIS A 20 -12.02 -3.27 -1.11
CA HIS A 20 -12.49 -4.65 -0.96
C HIS A 20 -11.36 -5.69 -1.02
N LEU A 21 -10.33 -5.46 -1.86
CA LEU A 21 -9.22 -6.39 -2.05
C LEU A 21 -8.27 -6.42 -0.84
N THR A 22 -7.97 -5.25 -0.29
CA THR A 22 -7.06 -5.07 0.85
C THR A 22 -7.35 -6.03 2.02
N PRO A 23 -8.57 -6.11 2.59
CA PRO A 23 -8.83 -7.03 3.69
C PRO A 23 -8.63 -8.51 3.33
N LEU A 24 -8.85 -8.91 2.07
CA LEU A 24 -8.65 -10.29 1.61
C LEU A 24 -7.16 -10.65 1.53
N LEU A 25 -6.34 -9.72 1.05
CA LEU A 25 -4.88 -9.90 0.99
C LEU A 25 -4.26 -9.93 2.39
N LEU A 26 -4.69 -9.02 3.26
CA LEU A 26 -4.24 -8.98 4.65
C LEU A 26 -4.62 -10.25 5.43
N ALA A 27 -5.80 -10.81 5.17
CA ALA A 27 -6.22 -12.10 5.75
C ALA A 27 -5.31 -13.28 5.33
N LYS A 28 -4.63 -13.16 4.18
CA LYS A 28 -3.64 -14.14 3.69
C LYS A 28 -2.22 -13.86 4.20
N ASN A 29 -2.04 -12.94 5.15
CA ASN A 29 -0.74 -12.52 5.69
C ASN A 29 0.17 -11.85 4.65
N TYR A 30 -0.41 -11.11 3.71
CA TYR A 30 0.36 -10.35 2.71
C TYR A 30 0.64 -8.94 3.23
N ASN A 31 1.76 -8.36 2.82
CA ASN A 31 2.14 -7.00 3.16
C ASN A 31 1.80 -6.07 2.00
N ILE A 32 1.13 -4.95 2.30
CA ILE A 32 0.56 -4.05 1.29
C ILE A 32 1.08 -2.63 1.52
N THR A 33 1.71 -2.05 0.49
CA THR A 33 1.94 -0.62 0.38
C THR A 33 0.84 -0.03 -0.51
N SER A 34 -0.06 0.76 0.08
CA SER A 34 -1.22 1.31 -0.60
C SER A 34 -0.95 2.75 -1.07
N VAL A 35 -0.87 2.96 -2.39
CA VAL A 35 -0.60 4.28 -2.98
C VAL A 35 -1.89 5.08 -3.12
N ILE A 36 -1.92 6.26 -2.50
CA ILE A 36 -3.05 7.19 -2.51
C ILE A 36 -2.62 8.60 -2.91
N ARG A 37 -3.56 9.37 -3.46
CA ARG A 37 -3.31 10.77 -3.84
C ARG A 37 -3.78 11.77 -2.80
N ASN A 38 -4.89 11.47 -2.13
CA ASN A 38 -5.45 12.30 -1.08
C ASN A 38 -5.00 11.77 0.28
N PRO A 39 -4.20 12.53 1.06
CA PRO A 39 -3.79 12.10 2.40
C PRO A 39 -4.97 11.84 3.36
N ASP A 40 -6.12 12.49 3.15
CA ASP A 40 -7.30 12.31 4.02
C ASP A 40 -7.81 10.86 4.04
N HIS A 41 -7.49 10.06 3.02
CA HIS A 41 -7.92 8.68 2.89
C HIS A 41 -7.08 7.70 3.75
N GLU A 42 -5.94 8.15 4.28
CA GLU A 42 -4.98 7.29 4.99
C GLU A 42 -5.60 6.55 6.18
N LYS A 43 -6.32 7.28 7.05
CA LYS A 43 -6.90 6.71 8.26
C LYS A 43 -7.88 5.58 7.97
N GLU A 44 -8.67 5.72 6.90
CA GLU A 44 -9.64 4.70 6.47
C GLU A 44 -8.93 3.44 5.96
N ILE A 45 -7.88 3.62 5.15
CA ILE A 45 -7.10 2.50 4.59
C ILE A 45 -6.36 1.74 5.69
N LEU A 46 -5.69 2.45 6.60
CA LEU A 46 -4.99 1.81 7.73
C LEU A 46 -5.96 1.06 8.65
N ALA A 47 -7.21 1.53 8.77
CA ALA A 47 -8.23 0.83 9.54
C ALA A 47 -8.59 -0.56 8.96
N LEU A 48 -8.38 -0.79 7.66
CA LEU A 48 -8.56 -2.10 7.03
C LEU A 48 -7.57 -3.15 7.57
N GLY A 49 -6.45 -2.72 8.17
CA GLY A 49 -5.45 -3.57 8.81
C GLY A 49 -5.88 -4.19 10.14
N ARG A 50 -6.87 -3.61 10.83
CA ARG A 50 -7.21 -4.04 12.20
C ARG A 50 -7.63 -5.51 12.25
N GLY A 51 -7.00 -6.26 13.14
CA GLY A 51 -7.30 -7.67 13.39
C GLY A 51 -6.86 -8.64 12.28
N LYS A 52 -5.95 -8.22 11.39
CA LYS A 52 -5.44 -9.07 10.30
C LYS A 52 -3.96 -9.41 10.50
N PRO A 53 -3.50 -10.57 9.99
CA PRO A 53 -2.11 -10.97 10.14
C PRO A 53 -1.16 -10.19 9.22
N GLY A 54 -1.61 -9.81 8.03
CA GLY A 54 -0.81 -9.02 7.09
C GLY A 54 -0.64 -7.55 7.51
N MET A 55 0.40 -6.90 6.99
CA MET A 55 0.69 -5.49 7.25
C MET A 55 0.12 -4.60 6.14
N ILE A 56 -0.32 -3.39 6.51
CA ILE A 56 -0.68 -2.33 5.57
C ILE A 56 -0.03 -1.01 5.96
N GLU A 57 0.53 -0.34 4.96
CA GLU A 57 1.02 1.02 5.03
C GLU A 57 0.51 1.83 3.84
N THR A 58 0.61 3.15 3.95
CA THR A 58 0.13 4.12 2.95
C THR A 58 1.30 4.90 2.37
N LEU A 59 1.26 5.11 1.06
CA LEU A 59 2.18 5.98 0.35
C LEU A 59 1.36 7.09 -0.32
N VAL A 60 1.48 8.32 0.19
CA VAL A 60 0.78 9.49 -0.38
C VAL A 60 1.62 10.07 -1.52
N GLU A 61 1.32 9.68 -2.74
CA GLU A 61 2.10 10.07 -3.92
C GLU A 61 1.23 10.28 -5.16
N SER A 62 1.69 11.18 -6.03
CA SER A 62 1.11 11.40 -7.36
C SER A 62 2.07 10.87 -8.43
N LEU A 63 1.64 9.85 -9.18
CA LEU A 63 2.45 9.25 -10.25
C LEU A 63 2.67 10.22 -11.44
N CYS A 64 1.75 11.17 -11.63
CA CYS A 64 1.86 12.17 -12.71
C CYS A 64 2.93 13.23 -12.45
N SER A 65 3.34 13.47 -11.20
CA SER A 65 4.31 14.50 -10.83
C SER A 65 5.76 14.01 -10.79
N GLY A 66 6.06 12.86 -11.41
CA GLY A 66 7.43 12.38 -11.57
C GLY A 66 7.92 11.49 -10.43
N PHE A 67 7.23 10.37 -10.19
CA PHE A 67 7.72 9.24 -9.39
C PHE A 67 9.09 8.71 -9.86
N PHE A 68 9.48 9.03 -11.11
CA PHE A 68 10.76 8.61 -11.70
C PHE A 68 12.01 9.30 -11.11
N TYR A 69 11.90 10.46 -10.45
CA TYR A 69 13.11 11.18 -9.99
C TYR A 69 13.65 10.73 -8.62
N ARG A 70 12.83 10.12 -7.75
CA ARG A 70 13.27 9.74 -6.39
C ARG A 70 14.08 8.42 -6.35
N LEU A 71 13.98 7.58 -7.37
CA LEU A 71 14.79 6.35 -7.47
C LEU A 71 16.21 6.56 -8.02
N ARG A 72 16.57 7.78 -8.45
CA ARG A 72 17.91 8.07 -9.02
C ARG A 72 18.89 8.74 -8.05
N GLN A 73 18.50 9.03 -6.80
CA GLN A 73 19.39 9.71 -5.83
C GLN A 73 19.87 8.82 -4.67
N SER A 74 19.55 7.52 -4.66
CA SER A 74 20.10 6.59 -3.66
C SER A 74 21.43 5.94 -4.08
N HIS A 75 22.05 6.42 -5.16
CA HIS A 75 23.38 5.99 -5.64
C HIS A 75 24.15 7.15 -6.30
N LEU A 76 24.19 8.31 -5.63
CA LEU A 76 25.25 9.31 -5.81
C LEU A 76 25.59 9.92 -4.44
#